data_AF-A0A968BU87-F1
#
_entry.id   AF-A0A968BU87-F1
#
_cell.length_a   1.000
_cell.length_b   1.000
_cell.length_c   1.000
_cell.angle_alpha   90.00
_cell.angle_beta   90.00
_cell.angle_gamma   90.00
#
_symmetry.space_group_name_H-M   'P 1'
#
loop_
_entity.id
_entity.type
_entity.pdbx_description
1 polymer ?
#
loop_
_entity_poly.entity_id
_entity_poly.type
_entity_poly.pdbx_seq_one_letter_code
_entity_poly.pdbx_strand_id
1 'polypeptide(L)'
;MEERRSRAVILKPLLTVFLVALISYLVYYGSRLIGYQPLHQALAAIFGAIYFISIFFGGLYIYTYGYVHGASLPVRILASGLIPFLWMTKDVLVMTESHPFLECLYWYFNPLSVWMACLLAIEMGAGTLLGRWILKRRGQSVKVVSLAPVASIVIGALLFGGIFAWGQGENLFSIYLDGYRMFFGPGI
;
A
#
# COMPACT_ATOMS: atom_id res chain seq x y z
N MET A 1 -2.39 -18.88 -22.17
CA MET A 1 -3.81 -18.96 -21.76
C MET A 1 -4.00 -18.75 -20.25
N GLU A 2 -3.12 -19.33 -19.42
CA GLU A 2 -3.13 -19.22 -17.94
C GLU A 2 -2.99 -17.78 -17.39
N GLU A 3 -2.23 -16.93 -18.08
CA GLU A 3 -2.04 -15.53 -17.68
C GLU A 3 -3.32 -14.68 -17.85
N ARG A 4 -4.09 -14.88 -18.93
CA ARG A 4 -5.37 -14.18 -19.14
C ARG A 4 -6.38 -14.53 -18.03
N ARG A 5 -6.40 -15.79 -17.60
CA ARG A 5 -7.22 -16.25 -16.47
C ARG A 5 -6.79 -15.60 -15.17
N SER A 6 -5.48 -15.51 -14.91
CA SER A 6 -4.93 -14.84 -13.72
C SER A 6 -5.33 -13.36 -13.65
N ARG A 7 -5.25 -12.64 -14.78
CA ARG A 7 -5.64 -11.22 -14.85
C ARG A 7 -7.13 -11.01 -14.57
N ALA A 8 -8.00 -11.84 -15.16
CA ALA A 8 -9.44 -11.75 -14.94
C ALA A 8 -9.84 -11.97 -13.47
N VAL A 9 -9.18 -12.92 -12.80
CA VAL A 9 -9.41 -13.24 -11.39
C VAL A 9 -9.07 -12.04 -10.48
N ILE A 10 -7.97 -11.35 -10.75
CA ILE A 10 -7.49 -10.25 -9.90
C ILE A 10 -8.20 -8.92 -10.17
N LEU A 11 -8.79 -8.75 -11.35
CA LEU A 11 -9.48 -7.50 -11.70
C LEU A 11 -10.59 -7.15 -10.70
N LYS A 12 -11.38 -8.13 -10.26
CA LYS A 12 -12.49 -7.90 -9.32
C LYS A 12 -12.02 -7.33 -7.97
N PRO A 13 -11.15 -7.99 -7.18
CA PRO A 13 -10.72 -7.45 -5.89
C PRO A 13 -9.96 -6.13 -6.05
N LEU A 14 -9.20 -5.97 -7.13
CA LEU A 14 -8.50 -4.72 -7.42
C LEU A 14 -9.48 -3.56 -7.63
N LEU A 15 -10.49 -3.74 -8.49
CA LEU A 15 -11.52 -2.72 -8.71
C LEU A 15 -12.32 -2.44 -7.44
N THR A 16 -12.62 -3.46 -6.63
CA THR A 16 -13.30 -3.26 -5.36
C THR A 16 -12.50 -2.35 -4.43
N VAL A 17 -11.22 -2.65 -4.18
CA VAL A 17 -10.37 -1.82 -3.32
C VAL A 17 -10.18 -0.42 -3.92
N PHE A 18 -9.96 -0.34 -5.23
CA PHE A 18 -9.80 0.94 -5.92
C PHE A 18 -11.04 1.83 -5.77
N LEU A 19 -12.24 1.30 -6.03
CA LEU A 19 -13.48 2.06 -5.92
C LEU A 19 -13.76 2.48 -4.48
N VAL A 20 -13.52 1.61 -3.49
CA VAL A 20 -13.65 1.97 -2.07
C VAL A 20 -12.68 3.09 -1.71
N ALA A 21 -11.40 3.00 -2.13
CA ALA A 21 -10.42 4.04 -1.89
C ALA A 21 -10.81 5.36 -2.59
N LEU A 22 -11.23 5.32 -3.85
CA LEU A 22 -11.59 6.50 -4.64
C LEU A 22 -12.83 7.20 -4.07
N ILE A 23 -13.91 6.47 -3.78
CA ILE A 23 -15.13 7.06 -3.21
C ILE A 23 -14.80 7.66 -1.84
N SER A 24 -14.02 6.95 -1.01
CA SER A 24 -13.65 7.44 0.32
C SER A 24 -12.77 8.68 0.24
N TYR A 25 -11.84 8.74 -0.70
CA TYR A 25 -11.05 9.94 -0.99
C TYR A 25 -11.95 11.13 -1.36
N LEU A 26 -12.88 10.94 -2.31
CA LEU A 26 -13.75 12.01 -2.79
C LEU A 26 -14.64 12.55 -1.66
N VAL A 27 -15.21 11.69 -0.82
CA VAL A 27 -16.03 12.11 0.32
C VAL A 27 -15.18 12.78 1.40
N TYR A 28 -14.00 12.22 1.71
CA TYR A 28 -13.08 12.80 2.69
C TYR A 28 -12.67 14.22 2.30
N TYR A 29 -12.19 14.44 1.07
CA TYR A 29 -11.78 15.77 0.61
C TYR A 29 -12.97 16.68 0.35
N GLY A 30 -14.06 16.17 -0.25
CA GLY A 30 -15.27 16.94 -0.52
C GLY A 30 -15.96 17.44 0.75
N SER A 31 -15.83 16.71 1.87
CA SER A 31 -16.40 17.11 3.16
C SER A 31 -15.87 18.48 3.64
N ARG A 32 -14.72 18.95 3.16
CA ARG A 32 -14.15 20.27 3.49
C ARG A 32 -15.03 21.45 3.07
N LEU A 33 -15.95 21.22 2.13
CA LEU A 33 -16.89 22.24 1.65
C LEU A 33 -18.16 22.34 2.52
N ILE A 34 -18.32 21.46 3.52
CA ILE A 34 -19.50 21.42 4.39
C ILE A 34 -19.29 22.41 5.55
N GLY A 35 -20.10 23.46 5.60
CA GLY A 35 -20.04 24.46 6.68
C GLY A 35 -20.54 23.95 8.05
N TYR A 36 -21.34 22.88 8.08
CA TYR A 36 -21.81 22.29 9.33
C TYR A 36 -20.76 21.37 9.96
N GLN A 37 -20.07 21.90 10.97
CA GLN A 37 -18.87 21.31 11.55
C GLN A 37 -19.00 19.85 12.04
N PRO A 38 -20.08 19.45 12.75
CA PRO A 38 -20.21 18.06 13.22
C PRO A 38 -20.28 17.06 12.05
N LEU A 39 -21.01 17.40 10.99
CA LEU A 39 -21.12 16.55 9.81
C LEU A 39 -19.81 16.47 9.04
N HIS A 40 -19.11 17.60 8.89
CA HIS A 40 -17.76 17.63 8.30
C HIS A 40 -16.83 16.67 9.04
N GLN A 41 -16.73 16.79 10.36
CA GLN A 41 -15.83 15.96 11.19
C GLN A 41 -16.19 14.48 11.11
N ALA A 42 -17.48 14.14 11.16
CA ALA A 42 -17.94 12.76 11.06
C ALA A 42 -17.57 12.13 9.71
N LEU A 43 -17.83 12.84 8.61
CA LEU A 43 -17.48 12.36 7.26
C LEU A 43 -15.96 12.25 7.09
N ALA A 44 -15.21 13.26 7.53
CA ALA A 44 -13.76 13.25 7.44
C ALA A 44 -13.14 12.08 8.23
N ALA A 45 -13.63 11.80 9.44
CA ALA A 45 -13.15 10.68 10.26
C ALA A 45 -13.46 9.33 9.62
N ILE A 46 -14.71 9.09 9.21
CA ILE A 46 -15.16 7.79 8.67
C ILE A 46 -14.48 7.52 7.33
N PHE A 47 -14.59 8.44 6.37
CA PHE A 47 -14.08 8.22 5.02
C PHE A 47 -12.57 8.39 4.95
N GLY A 48 -11.97 9.21 5.82
CA GLY A 48 -10.52 9.23 6.00
C GLY A 48 -10.00 7.87 6.46
N ALA A 49 -10.59 7.28 7.50
CA ALA A 49 -10.20 5.96 7.98
C ALA A 49 -10.38 4.86 6.93
N ILE A 50 -11.52 4.82 6.22
CA ILE A 50 -11.76 3.83 5.16
C ILE A 50 -10.74 4.00 4.01
N TYR A 51 -10.43 5.25 3.63
CA TYR A 51 -9.42 5.54 2.62
C TYR A 51 -8.04 5.03 3.03
N PHE A 52 -7.61 5.34 4.25
CA PHE A 52 -6.35 4.83 4.82
C PHE A 52 -6.31 3.31 4.87
N ILE A 53 -7.36 2.65 5.37
CA ILE A 53 -7.43 1.18 5.41
C ILE A 53 -7.32 0.59 4.01
N SER A 54 -7.97 1.21 3.02
CA SER A 54 -7.95 0.71 1.64
C SER A 54 -6.56 0.80 1.01
N ILE A 55 -5.80 1.86 1.31
CA ILE A 55 -4.43 2.05 0.79
C ILE A 55 -3.46 1.08 1.48
N PHE A 56 -3.49 1.05 2.82
CA PHE A 56 -2.50 0.32 3.62
C PHE A 56 -2.79 -1.18 3.74
N PHE A 57 -4.06 -1.59 3.68
CA PHE A 57 -4.48 -2.98 3.87
C PHE A 57 -5.18 -3.62 2.66
N GLY A 58 -5.36 -2.86 1.58
CA GLY A 58 -5.96 -3.36 0.34
C GLY A 58 -5.09 -4.43 -0.33
N GLY A 59 -3.77 -4.31 -0.21
CA GLY A 59 -2.79 -5.25 -0.74
C GLY A 59 -3.01 -6.66 -0.21
N LEU A 60 -3.23 -6.81 1.11
CA LEU A 60 -3.54 -8.08 1.77
C LEU A 60 -4.77 -8.77 1.18
N TYR A 61 -5.86 -8.02 0.98
CA TYR A 61 -7.10 -8.57 0.41
C TYR A 61 -6.88 -9.04 -1.03
N ILE A 62 -6.30 -8.18 -1.89
CA ILE A 62 -6.02 -8.49 -3.29
C ILE A 62 -5.10 -9.72 -3.40
N TYR A 63 -4.03 -9.76 -2.60
CA TYR A 63 -3.06 -10.84 -2.62
C TYR A 63 -3.70 -12.17 -2.21
N THR A 64 -4.43 -12.17 -1.09
CA THR A 64 -5.10 -13.36 -0.55
C THR A 64 -6.14 -13.87 -1.52
N TYR A 65 -6.96 -12.99 -2.10
CA TYR A 65 -7.96 -13.36 -3.10
C TYR A 65 -7.29 -13.98 -4.32
N GLY A 66 -6.26 -13.34 -4.88
CA GLY A 66 -5.50 -13.86 -6.00
C GLY A 66 -4.86 -15.22 -5.70
N TYR A 67 -4.32 -15.41 -4.49
CA TYR A 67 -3.75 -16.68 -4.05
C TYR A 67 -4.78 -17.81 -4.06
N VAL A 68 -5.94 -17.58 -3.42
CA VAL A 68 -6.99 -18.59 -3.29
C VAL A 68 -7.60 -19.00 -4.64
N HIS A 69 -7.55 -18.11 -5.63
CA HIS A 69 -8.10 -18.33 -6.97
C HIS A 69 -7.04 -18.69 -8.01
N GLY A 70 -5.81 -19.00 -7.59
CA GLY A 70 -4.76 -19.53 -8.47
C GLY A 70 -4.12 -18.51 -9.40
N ALA A 71 -4.16 -17.22 -9.07
CA ALA A 71 -3.40 -16.22 -9.81
C ALA A 71 -1.88 -16.42 -9.62
N SER A 72 -1.11 -16.19 -10.68
CA SER A 72 0.35 -16.34 -10.64
C SER A 72 1.01 -15.35 -9.66
N LEU A 73 2.21 -15.68 -9.19
CA LEU A 73 2.95 -14.84 -8.24
C LEU A 73 3.17 -13.40 -8.74
N PRO A 74 3.67 -13.16 -9.97
CA PRO A 74 3.89 -11.78 -10.44
C PRO A 74 2.61 -10.96 -10.49
N VAL A 75 1.49 -11.56 -10.92
CA VAL A 75 0.20 -10.87 -11.02
C VAL A 75 -0.32 -10.47 -9.63
N ARG A 76 -0.15 -11.33 -8.62
CA ARG A 76 -0.51 -11.00 -7.22
C ARG A 76 0.33 -9.86 -6.66
N ILE A 77 1.65 -9.92 -6.85
CA ILE A 77 2.58 -8.88 -6.37
C ILE A 77 2.24 -7.53 -6.99
N LEU A 78 2.15 -7.48 -8.33
CA LEU A 78 1.87 -6.23 -9.06
C LEU A 78 0.50 -5.65 -8.70
N ALA A 79 -0.53 -6.49 -8.60
CA ALA A 79 -1.86 -6.01 -8.29
C ALA A 79 -2.01 -5.51 -6.85
N SER A 80 -1.38 -6.18 -5.88
CA SER A 80 -1.37 -5.72 -4.49
C SER A 80 -0.60 -4.42 -4.32
N GLY A 81 0.46 -4.21 -5.11
CA GLY A 81 1.22 -2.96 -5.11
C GLY A 81 0.56 -1.80 -5.87
N LEU A 82 -0.46 -2.06 -6.70
CA LEU A 82 -1.00 -1.03 -7.59
C LEU A 82 -1.73 0.09 -6.82
N ILE A 83 -2.52 -0.24 -5.81
CA ILE A 83 -3.25 0.77 -5.01
C ILE A 83 -2.30 1.72 -4.27
N PRO A 84 -1.33 1.25 -3.46
CA PRO A 84 -0.37 2.15 -2.83
C PRO A 84 0.48 2.89 -3.87
N PHE A 85 0.81 2.27 -5.01
CA PHE A 85 1.52 2.95 -6.09
C PHE A 85 0.74 4.13 -6.69
N LEU A 86 -0.55 3.93 -6.98
CA LEU A 86 -1.43 5.01 -7.48
C LEU A 86 -1.56 6.14 -6.46
N TRP A 87 -1.64 5.80 -5.18
CA TRP A 87 -1.67 6.77 -4.11
C TRP A 87 -0.37 7.59 -4.02
N MET A 88 0.80 6.94 -4.03
CA MET A 88 2.10 7.63 -4.07
C MET A 88 2.24 8.49 -5.33
N THR A 89 1.78 8.00 -6.47
CA THR A 89 1.81 8.74 -7.75
C THR A 89 0.96 9.99 -7.69
N LYS A 90 -0.22 9.94 -7.06
CA LYS A 90 -1.05 11.13 -6.81
C LYS A 90 -0.27 12.18 -6.02
N ASP A 91 0.44 11.79 -4.97
CA ASP A 91 1.21 12.74 -4.15
C ASP A 91 2.39 13.34 -4.94
N VAL A 92 3.09 12.51 -5.73
CA VAL A 92 4.16 12.97 -6.62
C VAL A 92 3.65 13.94 -7.69
N LEU A 93 2.46 13.69 -8.27
CA LEU A 93 1.85 14.59 -9.23
C LEU A 93 1.53 15.97 -8.63
N VAL A 94 1.05 16.02 -7.39
CA VAL A 94 0.82 17.31 -6.70
C VAL A 94 2.13 18.08 -6.53
N MET A 95 3.25 17.40 -6.27
CA MET A 95 4.56 18.07 -6.14
C MET A 95 5.05 18.71 -7.45
N THR A 96 4.58 18.25 -8.60
CA THR A 96 4.97 18.84 -9.91
C THR A 96 4.48 20.27 -10.09
N GLU A 97 3.53 20.72 -9.27
CA GLU A 97 3.08 22.13 -9.25
C GLU A 97 4.15 23.07 -8.68
N SER A 98 5.06 22.56 -7.85
CA SER A 98 6.06 23.36 -7.13
C SER A 98 7.52 22.97 -7.45
N HIS A 99 7.76 21.77 -7.99
CA HIS A 99 9.10 21.23 -8.20
C HIS A 99 9.31 20.71 -9.63
N PRO A 100 10.54 20.77 -10.16
CA PRO A 100 10.92 20.09 -11.39
C PRO A 100 10.57 18.59 -11.35
N PHE A 101 10.26 18.03 -12.52
CA PHE A 101 9.83 16.63 -12.65
C PHE A 101 10.84 15.63 -12.06
N LEU A 102 12.15 15.87 -12.24
CA LEU A 102 13.20 14.98 -11.71
C LEU A 102 13.24 14.97 -10.17
N GLU A 103 13.01 16.12 -9.53
CA GLU A 103 12.87 16.21 -8.07
C GLU A 103 11.64 15.45 -7.59
N CYS A 104 10.54 15.53 -8.33
CA CYS A 104 9.30 14.81 -8.03
C CYS A 104 9.52 13.28 -8.03
N LEU A 105 10.41 12.74 -8.87
CA LEU A 105 10.74 11.31 -8.85
C LEU A 105 11.43 10.88 -7.56
N TYR A 106 12.22 11.76 -6.93
CA TYR A 106 12.86 11.49 -5.64
C TYR A 106 11.82 11.24 -4.52
N TRP A 107 10.64 11.87 -4.62
CA TRP A 107 9.57 11.72 -3.65
C TRP A 107 8.97 10.32 -3.57
N TYR A 108 9.17 9.43 -4.56
CA TYR A 108 8.81 8.01 -4.43
C TYR A 108 9.64 7.28 -3.37
N PHE A 109 10.77 7.84 -2.96
CA PHE A 109 11.67 7.27 -1.94
C PHE A 109 11.50 7.93 -0.58
N ASN A 110 10.43 8.71 -0.38
CA ASN A 110 10.16 9.30 0.92
C ASN A 110 9.96 8.21 2.01
N PRO A 111 10.17 8.54 3.29
CA PRO A 111 10.05 7.56 4.38
C PRO A 111 8.72 6.81 4.44
N LEU A 112 7.61 7.47 4.07
CA LEU A 112 6.28 6.87 4.07
C LEU A 112 6.14 5.81 2.96
N SER A 113 6.73 6.04 1.79
CA SER A 113 6.83 5.06 0.70
C SER A 113 7.66 3.84 1.11
N VAL A 114 8.75 4.05 1.85
CA VAL A 114 9.58 2.95 2.40
C VAL A 114 8.77 2.12 3.41
N TRP A 115 8.03 2.77 4.30
CA TRP A 115 7.11 2.08 5.22
C TRP A 115 6.03 1.30 4.48
N MET A 116 5.47 1.87 3.42
CA MET A 116 4.47 1.18 2.59
C MET A 116 5.05 -0.08 1.94
N ALA A 117 6.29 -0.04 1.45
CA ALA A 117 6.96 -1.22 0.90
C ALA A 117 7.17 -2.31 1.97
N CYS A 118 7.55 -1.93 3.19
CA CYS A 118 7.69 -2.85 4.31
C CYS A 118 6.35 -3.50 4.67
N LEU A 119 5.29 -2.69 4.76
CA LEU A 119 3.94 -3.19 5.04
C LEU A 119 3.47 -4.14 3.95
N LEU A 120 3.66 -3.79 2.67
CA LEU A 120 3.28 -4.65 1.54
C LEU A 120 4.00 -6.01 1.60
N ALA A 121 5.27 -6.07 2.02
CA ALA A 121 5.98 -7.33 2.24
C ALA A 121 5.36 -8.18 3.36
N ILE A 122 4.93 -7.54 4.45
CA ILE A 122 4.18 -8.21 5.54
C ILE A 122 2.85 -8.74 4.99
N GLU A 123 2.10 -7.92 4.26
CA GLU A 123 0.81 -8.28 3.69
C GLU A 123 0.89 -9.45 2.71
N MET A 124 1.89 -9.49 1.83
CA MET A 124 2.09 -10.61 0.90
C MET A 124 2.42 -11.93 1.63
N GLY A 125 3.25 -11.84 2.69
CA GLY A 125 3.55 -12.98 3.54
C GLY A 125 2.31 -13.47 4.29
N ALA A 126 1.59 -12.56 4.94
CA ALA A 126 0.35 -12.85 5.64
C ALA A 126 -0.72 -13.41 4.69
N GLY A 127 -0.90 -12.80 3.52
CA GLY A 127 -1.87 -13.22 2.52
C GLY A 127 -1.56 -14.59 1.94
N THR A 128 -0.28 -14.97 1.84
CA THR A 128 0.13 -16.35 1.51
C THR A 128 -0.30 -17.34 2.59
N LEU A 129 -0.04 -17.04 3.87
CA LEU A 129 -0.43 -17.91 4.98
C LEU A 129 -1.95 -18.04 5.10
N LEU A 130 -2.67 -16.92 5.01
CA LEU A 130 -4.14 -16.87 5.01
C LEU A 130 -4.71 -17.65 3.82
N GLY A 131 -4.18 -17.43 2.61
CA GLY A 131 -4.62 -18.14 1.42
C GLY A 131 -4.45 -19.65 1.55
N ARG A 132 -3.31 -20.12 2.09
CA ARG A 132 -3.09 -21.54 2.37
C ARG A 132 -3.99 -22.09 3.45
N TRP A 133 -4.25 -21.31 4.49
CA TRP A 133 -5.18 -21.70 5.54
C TRP A 133 -6.61 -21.85 5.00
N ILE A 134 -7.05 -20.94 4.12
CA ILE A 134 -8.34 -21.04 3.41
C ILE A 134 -8.38 -22.32 2.55
N LEU A 135 -7.34 -22.59 1.76
CA LEU A 135 -7.29 -23.79 0.91
C LEU A 135 -7.25 -25.09 1.72
N LYS A 136 -6.53 -25.12 2.84
CA LYS A 136 -6.53 -26.25 3.78
C LYS A 136 -7.93 -26.51 4.33
N ARG A 137 -8.67 -25.46 4.70
CA ARG A 137 -10.07 -25.58 5.13
C ARG A 137 -11.01 -26.08 4.03
N ARG A 138 -10.63 -25.91 2.75
CA ARG A 138 -11.34 -26.46 1.58
C ARG A 138 -10.91 -27.90 1.23
N GLY A 139 -10.18 -28.58 2.11
CA GLY A 139 -9.77 -29.97 1.92
C GLY A 139 -8.50 -30.17 1.09
N GLN A 140 -7.80 -29.11 0.69
CA GLN A 140 -6.53 -29.26 -0.02
C GLN A 140 -5.39 -29.61 0.94
N SER A 141 -4.54 -30.57 0.53
CA SER A 141 -3.32 -30.91 1.27
C SER A 141 -2.23 -29.87 1.01
N VAL A 142 -2.30 -28.75 1.73
CA VAL A 142 -1.31 -27.67 1.65
C VAL A 142 -0.68 -27.38 3.01
N LYS A 143 0.64 -27.24 3.05
CA LYS A 143 1.37 -26.81 4.26
C LYS A 143 1.19 -25.31 4.46
N VAL A 144 0.46 -24.92 5.51
CA VAL A 144 0.14 -23.51 5.78
C VAL A 144 1.42 -22.71 6.03
N VAL A 145 2.21 -23.11 7.03
CA VAL A 145 3.44 -22.42 7.43
C VAL A 145 4.61 -22.89 6.55
N SER A 146 5.29 -21.95 5.91
CA SER A 146 6.56 -22.20 5.21
C SER A 146 7.50 -21.02 5.39
N LEU A 147 8.80 -21.26 5.15
CA LEU A 147 9.85 -20.28 5.40
C LEU A 147 9.64 -18.96 4.66
N ALA A 148 9.39 -18.98 3.34
CA ALA A 148 9.30 -17.75 2.53
C ALA A 148 8.28 -16.70 3.03
N PRO A 149 6.98 -17.01 3.22
CA PRO A 149 6.03 -16.03 3.73
C PRO A 149 6.31 -15.61 5.18
N VAL A 150 6.84 -16.51 6.01
CA VAL A 150 7.27 -16.15 7.39
C VAL A 150 8.44 -15.18 7.35
N ALA A 151 9.46 -15.44 6.52
CA ALA A 151 10.60 -14.55 6.32
C ALA A 151 10.15 -13.18 5.80
N SER A 152 9.21 -13.13 4.86
CA SER A 152 8.63 -11.86 4.36
C SER A 152 8.00 -11.04 5.48
N ILE A 153 7.21 -11.69 6.36
CA ILE A 153 6.60 -11.04 7.54
C ILE A 153 7.68 -10.56 8.51
N VAL A 154 8.64 -11.42 8.86
CA VAL A 154 9.68 -11.10 9.85
C VAL A 154 10.57 -9.97 9.35
N ILE A 155 11.07 -10.04 8.12
CA ILE A 155 11.93 -8.99 7.54
C ILE A 155 11.15 -7.69 7.41
N GLY A 156 9.92 -7.73 6.88
CA GLY A 156 9.08 -6.54 6.76
C GLY A 156 8.78 -5.90 8.13
N ALA A 157 8.47 -6.71 9.14
CA ALA A 157 8.20 -6.22 10.50
C ALA A 157 9.46 -5.67 11.19
N LEU A 158 10.63 -6.30 11.00
CA LEU A 158 11.89 -5.81 11.53
C LEU A 158 12.31 -4.48 10.88
N LEU A 159 12.13 -4.33 9.57
CA LEU A 159 12.39 -3.06 8.88
C LEU A 159 11.40 -1.98 9.33
N PHE A 160 10.10 -2.28 9.34
CA PHE A 160 9.07 -1.35 9.79
C PHE A 160 9.31 -0.90 11.24
N GLY A 161 9.47 -1.86 12.15
CA GLY A 161 9.72 -1.62 13.56
C GLY A 161 11.08 -0.98 13.83
N GLY A 162 12.11 -1.32 13.05
CA GLY A 162 13.44 -0.72 13.15
C GLY A 162 13.44 0.75 12.75
N ILE A 163 12.78 1.10 11.62
CA ILE A 163 12.61 2.50 11.21
C ILE A 163 11.82 3.28 12.25
N PHE A 164 10.74 2.68 12.79
CA PHE A 164 9.94 3.32 13.83
C PHE A 164 10.70 3.50 15.16
N ALA A 165 11.46 2.50 15.59
CA ALA A 165 12.27 2.58 16.81
C ALA A 165 13.44 3.57 16.64
N TRP A 166 13.92 3.76 15.41
CA TRP A 166 14.98 4.71 15.08
C TRP A 166 14.43 6.15 14.92
N GLY A 167 13.86 6.68 16.00
CA GLY A 167 13.39 8.06 16.06
C GLY A 167 12.05 8.30 15.36
N GLN A 168 11.13 7.33 15.38
CA GLN A 168 9.76 7.45 14.84
C GLN A 168 9.70 7.85 13.36
N GLY A 169 10.77 7.57 12.60
CA GLY A 169 10.91 7.97 11.20
C GLY A 169 11.58 9.32 10.98
N GLU A 170 11.84 10.12 12.01
CA GLU A 170 12.52 11.41 11.89
C GLU A 170 13.94 11.26 11.32
N ASN A 171 14.70 10.28 11.79
CA ASN A 171 16.06 10.03 11.28
C ASN A 171 16.05 9.65 9.79
N LEU A 172 15.08 8.83 9.37
CA LEU A 172 14.94 8.45 7.96
C LEU A 172 14.53 9.66 7.11
N PHE A 173 13.70 10.54 7.66
CA PHE A 173 13.34 11.80 7.03
C PHE A 173 14.52 12.77 6.93
N SER A 174 15.37 12.87 7.95
CA SER A 174 16.61 13.67 7.90
C SER A 174 17.55 13.17 6.82
N ILE A 175 17.78 11.85 6.73
CA ILE A 175 18.61 11.24 5.69
C ILE A 175 18.03 11.51 4.30
N TYR A 176 16.70 11.40 4.15
CA TYR A 176 16.00 11.73 2.92
C TYR A 176 16.21 13.21 2.52
N LEU A 177 16.09 14.16 3.47
CA LEU A 177 16.32 15.57 3.18
C LEU A 177 17.79 15.87 2.85
N ASP A 178 18.73 15.25 3.54
CA ASP A 178 20.16 15.43 3.24
C ASP A 178 20.51 14.86 1.86
N GLY A 179 19.94 13.72 1.49
CA GLY A 179 20.04 13.16 0.14
C GLY A 179 19.43 14.10 -0.91
N TYR A 180 18.23 14.63 -0.66
CA TYR A 180 17.62 15.63 -1.53
C TYR A 180 18.55 16.84 -1.74
N ARG A 181 19.10 17.40 -0.65
CA ARG A 181 20.04 18.53 -0.70
C ARG A 181 21.31 18.23 -1.48
N MET A 182 21.81 17.01 -1.35
CA MET A 182 22.99 16.55 -2.08
C MET A 182 22.76 16.50 -3.59
N PHE A 183 21.59 16.03 -4.05
CA PHE A 183 21.29 15.88 -5.48
C PHE A 183 20.75 17.15 -6.14
N PHE A 184 19.94 17.93 -5.42
CA PHE A 184 19.16 19.04 -5.99
C PHE A 184 19.53 20.41 -5.39
N GLY A 185 20.45 20.46 -4.42
CA GLY A 185 20.78 21.66 -3.67
C GLY A 185 19.77 21.94 -2.56
N PRO A 186 19.91 23.06 -1.82
CA PRO A 186 19.07 23.38 -0.66
C PRO A 186 17.56 23.55 -0.95
N GLY A 187 17.13 23.44 -2.22
CA GLY A 187 15.86 23.99 -2.70
C GLY A 187 15.97 25.51 -2.79
N ILE A 188 15.27 26.13 -3.74
CA ILE A 188 15.10 27.60 -3.76
C ILE A 188 14.10 28.00 -2.68
#